data_AF-A0A1X7R6A0-F1
#
_entry.id   AF-A0A1X7R6A0-F1
#
_cell.length_a   1.000
_cell.length_b   1.000
_cell.length_c   1.000
_cell.angle_alpha   90.00
_cell.angle_beta   90.00
_cell.angle_gamma   90.00
#
_symmetry.space_group_name_H-M   'P 1'
#
loop_
_entity.id
_entity.type
_entity.pdbx_description
1 polymer ?
#
loop_
_entity_poly.entity_id
_entity_poly.type
_entity_poly.pdbx_seq_one_letter_code
_entity_poly.pdbx_strand_id
1 'polypeptide(L)'
;MLVKLLLLSLVISQICFLLVSPRYKSRWPFAWYYTKVFIPFLKDNNSHRWKFFIVPCFYLSLYLYIVLLYYLKLHPIVYPHITCFENVILIPSFVMSVLYLGIATVFVKPQNSLDSKLNSKKQYEYDKILYYPDTICRTCRIAKPARSKHCNICNRCVLLEDHHCVWANNCIGKGNFIYFYGFLIDNTLSLSYGFLRLQYLYLRNVTQLPKAALTMSILLGVFAIIVAVFTYMELSIISEGMTTNEQDKWYVVQNFMRDDKLVRDTNGNWYFIDPTDINDMNTPTRFYSTNPYDHTVYSLTDYTVIRDPSEINNIYDKGGFWENLRELLG
;
A
#
# COMPACT_ATOMS: atom_id res chain seq x y z
N MET A 1 -16.07 36.32 11.29
CA MET A 1 -16.27 36.01 9.85
C MET A 1 -15.01 36.25 9.03
N LEU A 2 -14.37 37.41 9.13
CA LEU A 2 -13.13 37.76 8.42
C LEU A 2 -11.97 36.77 8.64
N VAL A 3 -11.68 36.38 9.89
CA VAL A 3 -10.61 35.40 10.20
C VAL A 3 -10.82 34.05 9.50
N LYS A 4 -12.07 33.56 9.43
CA LYS A 4 -12.38 32.29 8.75
C LYS A 4 -12.15 32.40 7.25
N LEU A 5 -12.52 33.53 6.64
CA LEU A 5 -12.31 33.79 5.21
C LEU A 5 -10.82 33.91 4.88
N LEU A 6 -10.03 34.56 5.75
CA LEU A 6 -8.58 34.67 5.60
C LEU A 6 -7.86 33.32 5.74
N LEU A 7 -8.28 32.49 6.69
CA LEU A 7 -7.73 31.14 6.83
C LEU A 7 -8.10 30.27 5.62
N LEU A 8 -9.34 30.36 5.14
CA LEU A 8 -9.78 29.61 3.97
C LEU A 8 -9.02 30.04 2.71
N SER A 9 -8.84 31.35 2.49
CA SER A 9 -8.08 31.85 1.35
C SER A 9 -6.62 31.43 1.41
N LEU A 10 -6.01 31.41 2.60
CA LEU A 10 -4.66 30.89 2.80
C LEU A 10 -4.58 29.40 2.46
N VAL A 11 -5.49 28.57 2.97
CA VAL A 11 -5.51 27.13 2.69
C VAL A 11 -5.69 26.85 1.20
N ILE A 12 -6.66 27.51 0.56
CA ILE A 12 -6.89 27.37 -0.88
C ILE A 12 -5.64 27.79 -1.66
N SER A 13 -5.03 28.91 -1.30
CA SER A 13 -3.79 29.39 -1.91
C SER A 13 -2.68 28.35 -1.79
N GLN A 14 -2.45 27.79 -0.60
CA GLN A 14 -1.44 26.74 -0.38
C GLN A 14 -1.72 25.47 -1.20
N ILE A 15 -2.98 25.04 -1.28
CA ILE A 15 -3.38 23.89 -2.11
C ILE A 15 -3.09 24.18 -3.59
N CYS A 16 -3.49 25.37 -4.09
CA CYS A 16 -3.19 25.78 -5.45
C CYS A 16 -1.67 25.78 -5.73
N PHE A 17 -0.87 26.35 -4.83
CA PHE A 17 0.59 26.32 -4.96
C PHE A 17 1.16 24.91 -4.96
N LEU A 18 0.68 24.03 -4.09
CA LEU A 18 1.12 22.64 -4.01
C LEU A 18 0.83 21.87 -5.30
N LEU A 19 -0.37 22.05 -5.87
CA LEU A 19 -0.81 21.34 -7.08
C LEU A 19 -0.20 21.90 -8.37
N VAL A 20 -0.06 23.23 -8.46
CA VAL A 20 0.35 23.91 -9.69
C VAL A 20 1.87 24.04 -9.80
N SER A 21 2.59 24.11 -8.67
CA SER A 21 4.04 24.36 -8.66
C SER A 21 4.89 23.33 -9.42
N PRO A 22 4.58 22.02 -9.45
CA PRO A 22 5.35 21.06 -10.24
C PRO A 22 5.27 21.30 -11.75
N ARG A 23 4.10 21.78 -12.23
CA ARG A 23 3.87 22.06 -13.65
C ARG A 23 4.57 23.35 -14.09
N TYR A 24 4.65 24.35 -13.21
CA TYR A 24 5.24 25.66 -13.49
C TYR A 24 6.55 25.90 -12.72
N LYS A 25 7.41 24.88 -12.65
CA LYS A 25 8.66 24.88 -11.87
C LYS A 25 9.66 25.99 -12.23
N SER A 26 9.51 26.65 -13.37
CA SER A 26 10.40 27.73 -13.86
C SER A 26 9.81 29.14 -13.78
N ARG A 27 8.54 29.32 -13.39
CA ARG A 27 7.89 30.65 -13.35
C ARG A 27 7.60 31.08 -11.92
N TRP A 28 7.97 32.32 -11.57
CA TRP A 28 7.56 32.91 -10.29
C TRP A 28 6.03 33.12 -10.28
N PRO A 29 5.32 32.93 -9.14
CA PRO A 29 5.80 32.51 -7.82
C PRO A 29 5.97 30.99 -7.62
N PHE A 30 5.51 30.18 -8.57
CA PHE A 30 5.52 28.71 -8.49
C PHE A 30 6.92 28.09 -8.42
N ALA A 31 7.91 28.65 -9.10
CA ALA A 31 9.30 28.21 -9.04
C ALA A 31 9.89 28.32 -7.62
N TRP A 32 9.58 29.42 -6.93
CA TRP A 32 10.00 29.61 -5.54
C TRP A 32 9.31 28.58 -4.64
N TYR A 33 7.99 28.42 -4.77
CA TYR A 33 7.25 27.43 -3.97
C TYR A 33 7.75 26.01 -4.24
N TYR A 34 8.00 25.68 -5.52
CA TYR A 34 8.49 24.37 -5.92
C TYR A 34 9.86 24.06 -5.28
N THR A 35 10.79 25.01 -5.32
CA THR A 35 12.16 24.80 -4.82
C THR A 35 12.27 24.88 -3.30
N LYS A 36 11.51 25.78 -2.66
CA LYS A 36 11.62 26.04 -1.21
C LYS A 36 10.62 25.28 -0.35
N VAL A 37 9.48 24.87 -0.92
CA VAL A 37 8.42 24.15 -0.18
C VAL A 37 8.22 22.76 -0.77
N PHE A 38 7.90 22.64 -2.06
CA PHE A 38 7.54 21.35 -2.68
C PHE A 38 8.68 20.34 -2.64
N ILE A 39 9.91 20.71 -3.05
CA ILE A 39 11.04 19.76 -3.06
C ILE A 39 11.38 19.30 -1.63
N PRO A 40 11.66 20.19 -0.65
CA PRO A 40 12.01 19.74 0.70
C PRO A 40 10.88 18.94 1.37
N PHE A 41 9.63 19.34 1.14
CA PHE A 41 8.50 18.71 1.81
C PHE A 41 8.00 17.44 1.10
N LEU A 42 7.98 17.35 -0.23
CA LEU A 42 7.40 16.19 -0.94
C LEU A 42 8.44 15.28 -1.61
N LYS A 43 9.62 15.77 -1.98
CA LYS A 43 10.65 14.97 -2.70
C LYS A 43 11.82 14.55 -1.83
N ASP A 44 12.26 15.40 -0.90
CA ASP A 44 13.38 15.09 -0.03
C ASP A 44 12.95 14.20 1.14
N ASN A 45 13.33 12.93 1.08
CA ASN A 45 13.01 11.94 2.10
C ASN A 45 14.00 11.93 3.29
N ASN A 46 15.08 12.71 3.21
CA ASN A 46 16.16 12.69 4.19
C ASN A 46 16.07 13.86 5.17
N SER A 47 15.83 15.09 4.70
CA SER A 47 15.90 16.28 5.57
C SER A 47 14.71 16.43 6.53
N HIS A 48 13.48 16.14 6.08
CA HIS A 48 12.26 16.40 6.85
C HIS A 48 11.50 15.11 7.18
N ARG A 49 12.17 14.10 7.77
CA ARG A 49 11.53 12.79 8.06
C ARG A 49 10.32 12.86 8.99
N TRP A 50 10.22 13.90 9.83
CA TRP A 50 9.06 14.11 10.70
C TRP A 50 7.73 14.20 9.92
N LYS A 51 7.77 14.63 8.66
CA LYS A 51 6.58 14.76 7.80
C LYS A 51 5.82 13.44 7.61
N PHE A 52 6.52 12.31 7.67
CA PHE A 52 5.90 10.99 7.50
C PHE A 52 4.97 10.64 8.67
N PHE A 53 5.06 11.34 9.80
CA PHE A 53 4.13 11.18 10.92
C PHE A 53 2.85 12.01 10.79
N ILE A 54 2.75 12.93 9.82
CA ILE A 54 1.56 13.77 9.64
C ILE A 54 0.32 12.91 9.39
N VAL A 55 0.42 11.92 8.51
CA VAL A 55 -0.71 11.04 8.16
C VAL A 55 -1.11 10.12 9.32
N PRO A 56 -0.19 9.39 10.00
CA PRO A 56 -0.52 8.63 11.20
C PRO A 56 -1.15 9.49 12.31
N CYS A 57 -0.59 10.67 12.58
CA CYS A 57 -1.12 11.58 13.61
C CYS A 57 -2.52 12.09 13.25
N PHE A 58 -2.75 12.43 11.98
CA PHE A 58 -4.07 12.80 11.49
C PHE A 58 -5.08 11.67 11.71
N TYR A 59 -4.74 10.45 11.30
CA TYR A 59 -5.62 9.29 11.47
C TYR A 59 -5.92 8.98 12.95
N LEU A 60 -4.90 9.05 13.82
CA LEU A 60 -5.07 8.91 15.27
C LEU A 60 -5.99 10.00 15.84
N SER A 61 -5.84 11.26 15.40
CA SER A 61 -6.70 12.36 15.86
C SER A 61 -8.16 12.17 15.43
N LEU A 62 -8.38 11.65 14.23
CA LEU A 62 -9.72 11.34 13.72
C LEU A 62 -10.34 10.18 14.49
N TYR A 63 -9.57 9.12 14.74
CA TYR A 63 -9.99 7.99 15.56
C TYR A 63 -10.41 8.45 16.97
N LEU A 64 -9.56 9.22 17.65
CA LEU A 64 -9.86 9.79 18.97
C LEU A 64 -11.10 10.69 18.94
N TYR A 65 -11.24 11.52 17.91
CA TYR A 65 -12.43 12.34 17.73
C TYR A 65 -13.70 11.51 17.63
N ILE A 66 -13.69 10.43 16.85
CA ILE A 66 -14.81 9.50 16.73
C ILE A 66 -15.09 8.84 18.09
N VAL A 67 -14.09 8.28 18.76
CA VAL A 67 -14.30 7.65 20.08
C VAL A 67 -14.90 8.64 21.09
N LEU A 68 -14.36 9.85 21.18
CA LEU A 68 -14.85 10.88 22.10
C LEU A 68 -16.26 11.35 21.74
N LEU A 69 -16.55 11.56 20.45
CA LEU A 69 -17.87 11.97 19.99
C LEU A 69 -18.91 10.88 20.28
N TYR A 70 -18.54 9.59 20.20
CA TYR A 70 -19.41 8.48 20.59
C TYR A 70 -19.69 8.54 22.10
N TYR A 71 -18.67 8.43 22.95
CA TYR A 71 -18.87 8.31 24.40
C TYR A 71 -19.46 9.56 25.04
N LEU A 72 -19.09 10.76 24.58
CA LEU A 72 -19.53 12.02 25.22
C LEU A 72 -20.88 12.53 24.71
N LYS A 73 -21.25 12.24 23.46
CA LYS A 73 -22.45 12.84 22.82
C LYS A 73 -23.50 11.83 22.40
N LEU A 74 -23.10 10.61 22.06
CA LEU A 74 -24.02 9.64 21.45
C LEU A 74 -24.39 8.51 22.41
N HIS A 75 -23.41 7.98 23.15
CA HIS A 75 -23.58 6.87 24.10
C HIS A 75 -24.74 7.10 25.07
N PRO A 76 -24.91 8.25 25.75
CA PRO A 76 -26.03 8.46 26.69
C PRO A 76 -27.41 8.37 26.04
N ILE A 77 -27.50 8.66 24.74
CA ILE A 77 -28.75 8.67 23.97
C ILE A 77 -29.03 7.27 23.39
N VAL A 78 -28.00 6.58 22.90
CA VAL A 78 -28.15 5.25 22.30
C VAL A 78 -28.10 4.11 23.32
N TYR A 79 -27.58 4.35 24.52
CA TYR A 79 -27.43 3.36 25.59
C TYR A 79 -28.72 2.56 25.87
N PRO A 80 -29.91 3.18 25.99
CA PRO A 80 -31.16 2.44 26.20
C PRO A 80 -31.58 1.55 25.01
N HIS A 81 -30.93 1.70 23.87
CA HIS A 81 -31.30 1.08 22.60
C HIS A 81 -30.24 0.10 22.08
N ILE A 82 -29.13 -0.08 22.81
CA ILE A 82 -28.10 -1.09 22.56
C ILE A 82 -28.19 -2.20 23.60
N THR A 83 -27.84 -3.41 23.19
CA THR A 83 -27.83 -4.57 24.09
C THR A 83 -26.68 -4.48 25.09
N CYS A 84 -26.79 -5.21 26.21
CA CYS A 84 -25.70 -5.34 27.18
C CYS A 84 -24.42 -5.89 26.51
N PHE A 85 -24.55 -6.86 25.62
CA PHE A 85 -23.44 -7.41 24.84
C PHE A 85 -22.76 -6.35 23.97
N GLU A 86 -23.54 -5.54 23.23
CA GLU A 86 -22.99 -4.46 22.41
C GLU A 86 -22.21 -3.45 23.26
N ASN A 87 -22.79 -3.05 24.39
CA ASN A 87 -22.23 -2.01 25.26
C ASN A 87 -20.99 -2.45 26.05
N VAL A 88 -20.97 -3.69 26.54
CA VAL A 88 -19.92 -4.16 27.45
C VAL A 88 -18.79 -4.90 26.73
N ILE A 89 -19.10 -5.59 25.62
CA ILE A 89 -18.16 -6.46 24.93
C ILE A 89 -17.84 -5.93 23.54
N LEU A 90 -18.83 -5.85 22.65
CA LEU A 90 -18.57 -5.62 21.22
C LEU A 90 -17.91 -4.26 20.95
N ILE A 91 -18.53 -3.17 21.42
CA ILE A 91 -18.06 -1.81 21.16
C ILE A 91 -16.70 -1.56 21.85
N PRO A 92 -16.51 -1.90 23.15
CA PRO A 92 -15.20 -1.79 23.77
C PRO A 92 -14.13 -2.64 23.07
N SER A 93 -14.47 -3.87 22.65
CA SER A 93 -13.54 -4.74 21.92
C SER A 93 -13.08 -4.06 20.64
N PHE A 94 -13.99 -3.60 19.78
CA PHE A 94 -13.65 -2.89 18.54
C PHE A 94 -12.78 -1.66 18.77
N VAL A 95 -13.12 -0.84 19.77
CA VAL A 95 -12.31 0.34 20.12
C VAL A 95 -10.89 -0.05 20.56
N MET A 96 -10.76 -1.12 21.34
CA MET A 96 -9.44 -1.53 21.84
C MET A 96 -8.63 -2.28 20.78
N SER A 97 -9.26 -3.14 19.98
CA SER A 97 -8.59 -3.95 18.96
C SER A 97 -8.12 -3.08 17.79
N VAL A 98 -8.93 -2.14 17.30
CA VAL A 98 -8.52 -1.22 16.21
C VAL A 98 -7.32 -0.38 16.67
N LEU A 99 -7.35 0.11 17.91
CA LEU A 99 -6.24 0.87 18.48
C LEU A 99 -4.98 0.01 18.62
N TYR A 100 -5.11 -1.20 19.19
CA TYR A 100 -3.98 -2.12 19.37
C TYR A 100 -3.35 -2.52 18.03
N LEU A 101 -4.14 -2.97 17.07
CA LEU A 101 -3.66 -3.42 15.76
C LEU A 101 -3.08 -2.26 14.94
N GLY A 102 -3.67 -1.07 15.03
CA GLY A 102 -3.14 0.15 14.42
C GLY A 102 -1.77 0.53 15.00
N ILE A 103 -1.64 0.55 16.33
CA ILE A 103 -0.36 0.80 17.03
C ILE A 103 0.66 -0.28 16.65
N ALA A 104 0.27 -1.56 16.69
CA ALA A 104 1.16 -2.65 16.32
C ALA A 104 1.66 -2.52 14.87
N THR A 105 0.79 -2.14 13.93
CA THR A 105 1.16 -1.90 12.52
C THR A 105 2.18 -0.76 12.37
N VAL A 106 2.08 0.29 13.19
CA VAL A 106 3.03 1.43 13.20
C VAL A 106 4.41 1.04 13.78
N PHE A 107 4.40 0.31 14.90
CA PHE A 107 5.61 0.09 15.70
C PHE A 107 6.31 -1.24 15.42
N VAL A 108 5.59 -2.31 15.07
CA VAL A 108 6.21 -3.60 14.74
C VAL A 108 6.84 -3.50 13.35
N LYS A 109 8.17 -3.52 13.32
CA LYS A 109 8.94 -3.42 12.08
C LYS A 109 8.98 -4.78 11.36
N PRO A 110 8.85 -4.80 10.03
CA PRO A 110 9.03 -6.03 9.28
C PRO A 110 10.49 -6.49 9.37
N GLN A 111 10.75 -7.74 9.02
CA GLN A 111 12.08 -8.33 9.07
C GLN A 111 13.03 -7.67 8.06
N ASN A 112 14.30 -7.50 8.45
CA ASN A 112 15.34 -6.99 7.57
C ASN A 112 15.91 -8.14 6.74
N SER A 113 16.24 -7.88 5.49
CA SER A 113 17.03 -8.82 4.69
C SER A 113 18.46 -9.04 5.25
N LEU A 114 18.94 -8.18 6.16
CA LEU A 114 20.19 -8.38 6.91
C LEU A 114 20.06 -9.34 8.09
N ASP A 115 18.91 -9.34 8.77
CA ASP A 115 18.70 -10.12 10.00
C ASP A 115 18.53 -11.61 9.66
N SER A 116 18.25 -11.94 8.39
CA SER A 116 18.25 -13.30 7.86
C SER A 116 19.68 -13.86 7.66
N LYS A 117 20.58 -13.67 8.64
CA LYS A 117 21.89 -14.35 8.72
C LYS A 117 21.79 -15.90 8.76
N LEU A 118 20.59 -16.44 8.61
CA LEU A 118 20.29 -17.83 8.34
C LEU A 118 19.57 -17.89 6.97
N ASN A 119 20.27 -18.36 5.93
CA ASN A 119 19.68 -18.89 4.69
C ASN A 119 18.96 -17.94 3.70
N SER A 120 19.56 -16.80 3.32
CA SER A 120 19.05 -15.98 2.19
C SER A 120 18.95 -16.74 0.85
N LYS A 121 19.62 -17.90 0.70
CA LYS A 121 19.51 -18.80 -0.47
C LYS A 121 18.38 -19.85 -0.40
N LYS A 122 17.61 -19.98 0.70
CA LYS A 122 16.63 -21.08 0.86
C LYS A 122 15.20 -20.70 1.27
N GLN A 123 14.88 -19.45 1.62
CA GLN A 123 13.51 -19.16 2.08
C GLN A 123 12.50 -19.08 0.94
N TYR A 124 12.83 -18.39 -0.15
CA TYR A 124 11.98 -18.31 -1.35
C TYR A 124 12.83 -18.59 -2.58
N GLU A 125 12.28 -19.35 -3.52
CA GLU A 125 12.92 -19.64 -4.79
C GLU A 125 12.93 -18.40 -5.69
N TYR A 126 13.89 -18.34 -6.61
CA TYR A 126 13.98 -17.27 -7.61
C TYR A 126 13.26 -17.71 -8.89
N ASP A 127 12.19 -17.02 -9.26
CA ASP A 127 11.42 -17.27 -10.48
C ASP A 127 12.16 -16.94 -11.78
N LYS A 128 13.29 -16.22 -11.70
CA LYS A 128 14.10 -15.75 -12.85
C LYS A 128 13.29 -14.96 -13.88
N ILE A 129 12.22 -14.31 -13.44
CA ILE A 129 11.45 -13.33 -14.22
C ILE A 129 11.29 -12.02 -13.43
N LEU A 130 10.88 -12.10 -12.16
CA LEU A 130 10.79 -10.95 -11.25
C LEU A 130 11.99 -10.85 -10.30
N TYR A 131 12.54 -12.00 -9.92
CA TYR A 131 13.62 -12.13 -8.94
C TYR A 131 14.73 -13.02 -9.48
N TYR A 132 15.95 -12.50 -9.41
CA TYR A 132 17.16 -13.18 -9.88
C TYR A 132 18.17 -13.39 -8.75
N PRO A 133 18.90 -14.52 -8.77
CA PRO A 133 19.99 -14.75 -7.83
C PRO A 133 21.09 -13.69 -7.99
N ASP A 134 21.95 -13.57 -6.97
CA ASP A 134 23.14 -12.70 -6.94
C ASP A 134 22.88 -11.20 -7.15
N THR A 135 21.61 -10.78 -7.08
CA THR A 135 21.23 -9.37 -7.13
C THR A 135 21.63 -8.68 -5.84
N ILE A 136 22.39 -7.58 -5.93
CA ILE A 136 22.85 -6.79 -4.77
C ILE A 136 22.08 -5.48 -4.66
N CYS A 137 21.61 -5.15 -3.45
CA CYS A 137 21.09 -3.83 -3.16
C CYS A 137 22.24 -2.80 -3.18
N ARG A 138 22.19 -1.82 -4.10
CA ARG A 138 23.22 -0.77 -4.23
C ARG A 138 23.37 0.08 -2.96
N THR A 139 22.26 0.36 -2.26
CA THR A 139 22.25 1.19 -1.04
C THR A 139 22.75 0.43 0.19
N CYS A 140 22.18 -0.75 0.46
CA CYS A 140 22.53 -1.54 1.64
C CYS A 140 23.79 -2.40 1.47
N ARG A 141 24.23 -2.63 0.22
CA ARG A 141 25.37 -3.51 -0.14
C ARG A 141 25.21 -4.95 0.36
N ILE A 142 24.00 -5.48 0.24
CA ILE A 142 23.66 -6.86 0.62
C ILE A 142 23.02 -7.58 -0.55
N ALA A 143 23.18 -8.90 -0.60
CA ALA A 143 22.42 -9.74 -1.51
C ALA A 143 20.92 -9.61 -1.19
N LYS A 144 20.08 -9.48 -2.21
CA LYS A 144 18.63 -9.42 -2.09
C LYS A 144 18.06 -10.83 -2.17
N PRO A 145 17.44 -11.36 -1.09
CA PRO A 145 16.60 -12.54 -1.19
C PRO A 145 15.49 -12.31 -2.23
N ALA A 146 14.96 -13.40 -2.82
CA ALA A 146 13.72 -13.32 -3.58
C ALA A 146 12.61 -12.68 -2.72
N ARG A 147 11.70 -11.95 -3.36
CA ARG A 147 10.61 -11.20 -2.70
C ARG A 147 11.05 -10.05 -1.78
N SER A 148 12.33 -9.66 -1.79
CA SER A 148 12.82 -8.50 -1.00
C SER A 148 12.97 -7.21 -1.82
N LYS A 149 12.81 -6.07 -1.16
CA LYS A 149 12.99 -4.73 -1.75
C LYS A 149 13.59 -3.75 -0.76
N HIS A 150 14.43 -2.85 -1.29
CA HIS A 150 14.93 -1.72 -0.53
C HIS A 150 13.87 -0.61 -0.49
N CYS A 151 13.43 -0.24 0.69
CA CYS A 151 12.55 0.92 0.88
C CYS A 151 13.41 2.14 1.20
N ASN A 152 13.40 3.13 0.31
CA ASN A 152 14.13 4.39 0.50
C ASN A 152 13.64 5.20 1.71
N ILE A 153 12.36 5.07 2.10
CA ILE A 153 11.78 5.81 3.23
C ILE A 153 12.24 5.19 4.56
N CYS A 154 12.22 3.87 4.68
CA CYS A 154 12.73 3.14 5.84
C CYS A 154 14.26 3.02 5.83
N ASN A 155 14.91 3.27 4.69
CA ASN A 155 16.34 3.11 4.42
C ASN A 155 16.89 1.72 4.80
N ARG A 156 16.16 0.67 4.40
CA ARG A 156 16.52 -0.73 4.65
C ARG A 156 15.90 -1.66 3.62
N CYS A 157 16.50 -2.84 3.46
CA CYS A 157 15.86 -3.93 2.71
C CYS A 157 14.84 -4.64 3.60
N VAL A 158 13.62 -4.76 3.09
CA VAL A 158 12.50 -5.44 3.75
C VAL A 158 12.29 -6.77 3.04
N LEU A 159 12.17 -7.84 3.83
CA LEU A 159 11.88 -9.19 3.35
C LEU A 159 10.39 -9.36 3.08
N LEU A 160 10.03 -10.02 1.98
CA LEU A 160 8.65 -10.15 1.50
C LEU A 160 7.96 -8.79 1.54
N GLU A 161 8.58 -7.80 0.93
CA GLU A 161 8.08 -6.42 0.99
C GLU A 161 6.80 -6.31 0.17
N ASP A 162 5.80 -5.73 0.79
CA ASP A 162 4.52 -5.48 0.16
C ASP A 162 4.44 -4.02 -0.29
N HIS A 163 4.48 -3.09 0.67
CA HIS A 163 4.62 -1.67 0.37
C HIS A 163 5.12 -0.88 1.60
N HIS A 164 5.47 0.39 1.38
CA HIS A 164 5.59 1.36 2.46
C HIS A 164 4.24 2.03 2.72
N CYS A 165 3.61 1.70 3.84
CA CYS A 165 2.31 2.25 4.21
C CYS A 165 2.47 3.66 4.78
N VAL A 166 1.98 4.66 4.04
CA VAL A 166 1.98 6.07 4.48
C VAL A 166 1.11 6.30 5.71
N TRP A 167 0.08 5.47 5.92
CA TRP A 167 -0.83 5.55 7.08
C TRP A 167 -0.19 5.05 8.37
N ALA A 168 0.74 4.10 8.26
CA ALA A 168 1.48 3.54 9.39
C ALA A 168 2.87 4.16 9.58
N ASN A 169 3.37 4.91 8.60
CA ASN A 169 4.78 5.32 8.50
C ASN A 169 5.73 4.12 8.75
N ASN A 170 5.39 3.00 8.12
CA ASN A 170 6.07 1.73 8.29
C ASN A 170 5.97 0.90 7.01
N CYS A 171 6.98 0.07 6.75
CA CYS A 171 6.85 -0.94 5.70
C CYS A 171 5.98 -2.10 6.19
N ILE A 172 5.17 -2.62 5.29
CA ILE A 172 4.43 -3.86 5.46
C ILE A 172 5.23 -4.96 4.76
N GLY A 173 5.48 -6.05 5.48
CA GLY A 173 6.26 -7.18 4.97
C GLY A 173 6.34 -8.33 5.96
N LYS A 174 7.31 -9.24 5.77
CA LYS A 174 7.44 -10.42 6.64
C LYS A 174 7.58 -10.00 8.09
N GLY A 175 6.80 -10.63 8.97
CA GLY A 175 6.83 -10.40 10.42
C GLY A 175 5.86 -9.34 10.94
N ASN A 176 5.18 -8.56 10.07
CA ASN A 176 4.13 -7.65 10.51
C ASN A 176 2.82 -7.69 9.70
N PHE A 177 2.72 -8.55 8.68
CA PHE A 177 1.48 -8.79 7.94
C PHE A 177 0.26 -9.06 8.84
N ILE A 178 0.42 -9.86 9.90
CA ILE A 178 -0.68 -10.20 10.81
C ILE A 178 -1.34 -8.96 11.45
N TYR A 179 -0.55 -7.95 11.81
CA TYR A 179 -1.06 -6.73 12.41
C TYR A 179 -1.74 -5.84 11.36
N PHE A 180 -1.16 -5.75 10.16
CA PHE A 180 -1.71 -4.95 9.07
C PHE A 180 -3.05 -5.50 8.57
N TYR A 181 -3.11 -6.78 8.21
CA TYR A 181 -4.37 -7.40 7.75
C TYR A 181 -5.40 -7.48 8.87
N GLY A 182 -4.97 -7.79 10.10
CA GLY A 182 -5.83 -7.73 11.28
C GLY A 182 -6.44 -6.34 11.44
N PHE A 183 -5.64 -5.28 11.34
CA PHE A 183 -6.10 -3.90 11.40
C PHE A 183 -7.12 -3.58 10.30
N LEU A 184 -6.85 -3.94 9.04
CA LEU A 184 -7.76 -3.68 7.93
C LEU A 184 -9.13 -4.35 8.11
N ILE A 185 -9.13 -5.64 8.48
CA ILE A 185 -10.35 -6.43 8.69
C ILE A 185 -11.13 -5.87 9.89
N ASP A 186 -10.47 -5.70 11.03
CA ASP A 186 -11.10 -5.21 12.26
C ASP A 186 -11.66 -3.79 12.11
N ASN A 187 -10.91 -2.91 11.43
CA ASN A 187 -11.36 -1.56 11.13
C ASN A 187 -12.55 -1.55 10.17
N THR A 188 -12.55 -2.39 9.12
CA THR A 188 -13.70 -2.55 8.21
C THR A 188 -14.94 -3.00 8.96
N LEU A 189 -14.82 -4.03 9.81
CA LEU A 189 -15.93 -4.57 10.59
C LEU A 189 -16.46 -3.54 11.60
N SER A 190 -15.57 -2.89 12.34
CA SER A 190 -15.91 -1.87 13.34
C SER A 190 -16.67 -0.69 12.74
N LEU A 191 -16.15 -0.13 11.63
CA LEU A 191 -16.76 1.01 10.94
C LEU A 191 -18.11 0.63 10.32
N SER A 192 -18.19 -0.54 9.69
CA SER A 192 -19.42 -1.04 9.07
C SER A 192 -20.50 -1.29 10.12
N TYR A 193 -20.15 -1.93 11.23
CA TYR A 193 -21.07 -2.15 12.34
C TYR A 193 -21.59 -0.82 12.89
N GLY A 194 -20.71 0.14 13.18
CA GLY A 194 -21.12 1.44 13.71
C GLY A 194 -22.04 2.21 12.75
N PHE A 195 -21.74 2.19 11.45
CA PHE A 195 -22.58 2.81 10.42
C PHE A 195 -23.97 2.16 10.34
N LEU A 196 -24.02 0.83 10.18
CA LEU A 196 -25.27 0.07 10.06
C LEU A 196 -26.12 0.22 11.33
N ARG A 197 -25.50 0.22 12.50
CA ARG A 197 -26.19 0.38 13.77
C ARG A 197 -26.85 1.75 13.89
N LEU A 198 -26.19 2.82 13.44
CA LEU A 198 -26.79 4.15 13.39
C LEU A 198 -27.92 4.24 12.38
N GLN A 199 -27.76 3.65 11.18
CA GLN A 199 -28.86 3.61 10.19
C GLN A 199 -30.10 2.93 10.77
N TYR A 200 -29.91 1.81 11.48
CA TYR A 200 -31.01 1.12 12.14
C TYR A 200 -31.73 2.01 13.17
N LEU A 201 -31.00 2.78 13.99
CA LEU A 201 -31.59 3.70 14.96
C LEU A 201 -32.36 4.85 14.29
N TYR A 202 -31.84 5.38 13.18
CA TYR A 202 -32.55 6.37 12.35
C TYR A 202 -33.85 5.80 11.79
N LEU A 203 -33.81 4.59 11.20
CA LEU A 203 -34.99 3.93 10.62
C LEU A 203 -36.06 3.61 11.67
N ARG A 204 -35.65 3.34 12.91
CA ARG A 204 -36.56 3.11 14.03
C ARG A 204 -37.11 4.39 14.66
N ASN A 205 -36.75 5.57 14.15
CA ASN A 205 -37.10 6.88 14.70
C ASN A 205 -36.83 6.97 16.21
N VAL A 206 -35.73 6.36 16.65
CA VAL A 206 -35.35 6.32 18.07
C VAL A 206 -34.81 7.68 18.47
N THR A 207 -35.63 8.47 19.17
CA THR A 207 -35.32 9.83 19.66
C THR A 207 -34.91 10.82 18.56
N GLN A 208 -34.94 12.13 18.84
CA GLN A 208 -34.31 13.10 17.94
C GLN A 208 -32.79 13.01 18.09
N LEU A 209 -32.16 12.17 17.27
CA LEU A 209 -30.71 11.99 17.29
C LEU A 209 -30.00 13.34 17.08
N PRO A 210 -28.97 13.66 17.88
CA PRO A 210 -28.28 14.94 17.79
C PRO A 210 -27.50 15.05 16.47
N LYS A 211 -27.11 16.27 16.10
CA LYS A 211 -26.20 16.51 14.95
C LYS A 211 -24.92 15.67 15.02
N ALA A 212 -24.45 15.34 16.23
CA ALA A 212 -23.34 14.43 16.46
C ALA A 212 -23.53 13.03 15.83
N ALA A 213 -24.76 12.50 15.85
CA ALA A 213 -25.09 11.22 15.23
C ALA A 213 -24.98 11.28 13.70
N LEU A 214 -25.35 12.40 13.09
CA LEU A 214 -25.21 12.62 11.65
C LEU A 214 -23.73 12.71 11.26
N THR A 215 -22.95 13.51 12.00
CA THR A 215 -21.49 13.59 11.81
C THR A 215 -20.85 12.22 11.91
N MET A 216 -21.22 11.43 12.92
CA MET A 216 -20.77 10.05 13.09
C MET A 216 -21.12 9.17 11.90
N SER A 217 -22.40 9.18 11.51
CA SER A 217 -22.90 8.37 10.40
C SER A 217 -22.12 8.65 9.12
N ILE A 218 -21.83 9.93 8.82
CA ILE A 218 -21.06 10.31 7.63
C ILE A 218 -19.63 9.81 7.73
N LEU A 219 -18.95 10.04 8.87
CA LEU A 219 -17.57 9.60 9.07
C LEU A 219 -17.46 8.07 8.98
N LEU A 220 -18.27 7.33 9.74
CA LEU A 220 -18.24 5.87 9.74
C LEU A 220 -18.57 5.29 8.36
N GLY A 221 -19.58 5.81 7.67
CA GLY A 221 -19.97 5.33 6.35
C GLY A 221 -18.91 5.57 5.28
N VAL A 222 -18.35 6.79 5.20
CA VAL A 222 -17.31 7.12 4.22
C VAL A 222 -16.06 6.27 4.45
N PHE A 223 -15.58 6.19 5.70
CA PHE A 223 -14.40 5.40 6.01
C PHE A 223 -14.65 3.89 5.89
N ALA A 224 -15.85 3.39 6.20
CA ALA A 224 -16.19 1.98 5.99
C ALA A 224 -16.04 1.59 4.52
N ILE A 225 -16.56 2.40 3.59
CA ILE A 225 -16.44 2.13 2.14
C ILE A 225 -14.98 2.15 1.71
N ILE A 226 -14.23 3.19 2.10
CA ILE A 226 -12.82 3.33 1.73
C ILE A 226 -12.01 2.13 2.23
N VAL A 227 -12.12 1.80 3.52
CA VAL A 227 -11.34 0.72 4.13
C VAL A 227 -11.80 -0.65 3.62
N ALA A 228 -13.09 -0.84 3.32
CA ALA A 228 -13.58 -2.08 2.70
C ALA A 228 -12.98 -2.32 1.31
N VAL A 229 -12.88 -1.28 0.48
CA VAL A 229 -12.23 -1.38 -0.84
C VAL A 229 -10.76 -1.74 -0.70
N PHE A 230 -10.01 -1.04 0.17
CA PHE A 230 -8.61 -1.38 0.43
C PHE A 230 -8.45 -2.81 0.96
N THR A 231 -9.29 -3.21 1.91
CA THR A 231 -9.28 -4.58 2.47
C THR A 231 -9.53 -5.61 1.37
N TYR A 232 -10.50 -5.38 0.48
CA TYR A 232 -10.77 -6.27 -0.64
C TYR A 232 -9.57 -6.38 -1.58
N MET A 233 -8.98 -5.26 -2.00
CA MET A 233 -7.83 -5.25 -2.92
C MET A 233 -6.66 -6.05 -2.34
N GLU A 234 -6.35 -5.80 -1.07
CA GLU A 234 -5.28 -6.46 -0.33
C GLU A 234 -5.54 -7.97 -0.19
N LEU A 235 -6.76 -8.39 0.13
CA LEU A 235 -7.12 -9.82 0.21
C LEU A 235 -7.13 -10.49 -1.18
N SER A 236 -7.47 -9.77 -2.24
CA SER A 236 -7.41 -10.28 -3.62
C SER A 236 -5.98 -10.61 -4.03
N ILE A 237 -5.01 -9.75 -3.67
CA ILE A 237 -3.60 -9.98 -3.98
C ILE A 237 -3.05 -11.21 -3.24
N ILE A 238 -3.51 -11.45 -2.00
CA ILE A 238 -3.20 -12.70 -1.28
C ILE A 238 -3.77 -13.91 -2.03
N SER A 239 -4.99 -13.81 -2.57
CA SER A 239 -5.58 -14.93 -3.32
C SER A 239 -4.76 -15.35 -4.53
N GLU A 240 -3.99 -14.42 -5.10
CA GLU A 240 -3.08 -14.65 -6.23
C GLU A 240 -1.64 -15.03 -5.79
N GLY A 241 -1.36 -15.13 -4.49
CA GLY A 241 -0.05 -15.54 -3.96
C GLY A 241 1.04 -14.47 -4.02
N MET A 242 0.65 -13.21 -4.21
CA MET A 242 1.58 -12.11 -4.48
C MET A 242 1.58 -11.07 -3.36
N THR A 243 2.53 -10.15 -3.41
CA THR A 243 2.47 -8.87 -2.70
C THR A 243 2.14 -7.72 -3.66
N THR A 244 1.73 -6.56 -3.16
CA THR A 244 1.49 -5.35 -3.96
C THR A 244 2.74 -4.96 -4.77
N ASN A 245 3.92 -5.04 -4.16
CA ASN A 245 5.18 -4.82 -4.87
C ASN A 245 5.42 -5.85 -6.00
N GLU A 246 4.91 -7.07 -5.89
CA GLU A 246 4.98 -8.07 -6.96
C GLU A 246 3.94 -7.80 -8.04
N GLN A 247 2.74 -7.40 -7.67
CA GLN A 247 1.69 -6.99 -8.60
C GLN A 247 2.19 -5.86 -9.53
N ASP A 248 2.89 -4.85 -8.98
CA ASP A 248 3.51 -3.78 -9.76
C ASP A 248 4.51 -4.30 -10.80
N LYS A 249 5.28 -5.35 -10.46
CA LYS A 249 6.25 -5.94 -11.38
C LYS A 249 5.57 -6.80 -12.44
N TRP A 250 4.57 -7.58 -12.04
CA TRP A 250 3.76 -8.37 -12.97
C TRP A 250 3.03 -7.49 -13.97
N TYR A 251 2.56 -6.32 -13.56
CA TYR A 251 1.98 -5.34 -14.47
C TYR A 251 2.94 -4.96 -15.60
N VAL A 252 4.24 -4.77 -15.30
CA VAL A 252 5.25 -4.52 -16.35
C VAL A 252 5.38 -5.71 -17.27
N VAL A 253 5.56 -6.92 -16.73
CA VAL A 253 5.68 -8.15 -17.52
C VAL A 253 4.47 -8.36 -18.44
N GLN A 254 3.25 -8.20 -17.90
CA GLN A 254 2.00 -8.36 -18.64
C GLN A 254 1.81 -7.29 -19.72
N ASN A 255 2.28 -6.05 -19.50
CA ASN A 255 2.24 -5.04 -20.56
C ASN A 255 3.15 -5.41 -21.74
N PHE A 256 4.37 -5.88 -21.47
CA PHE A 256 5.25 -6.36 -22.54
C PHE A 256 4.68 -7.60 -23.24
N MET A 257 4.05 -8.51 -22.50
CA MET A 257 3.35 -9.68 -23.06
C MET A 257 2.18 -9.26 -23.97
N ARG A 258 1.33 -8.34 -23.53
CA ARG A 258 0.19 -7.83 -24.33
C ARG A 258 0.65 -7.14 -25.61
N ASP A 259 1.83 -6.54 -25.58
CA ASP A 259 2.44 -5.87 -26.74
C ASP A 259 3.23 -6.84 -27.65
N ASP A 260 3.14 -8.16 -27.43
CA ASP A 260 3.93 -9.21 -28.13
C ASP A 260 5.46 -9.04 -27.98
N LYS A 261 5.91 -8.45 -26.87
CA LYS A 261 7.32 -8.12 -26.59
C LYS A 261 7.93 -8.92 -25.44
N LEU A 262 7.19 -9.83 -24.82
CA LEU A 262 7.75 -10.77 -23.86
C LEU A 262 8.16 -12.04 -24.59
N VAL A 263 9.42 -12.43 -24.46
CA VAL A 263 9.94 -13.64 -25.12
C VAL A 263 10.70 -14.53 -24.15
N ARG A 264 10.76 -15.81 -24.51
CA ARG A 264 11.50 -16.84 -23.78
C ARG A 264 12.44 -17.60 -24.72
N ASP A 265 13.71 -17.71 -24.33
CA ASP A 265 14.71 -18.47 -25.09
C ASP A 265 14.56 -19.99 -24.87
N THR A 266 15.33 -20.79 -25.63
CA THR A 266 15.36 -22.26 -25.50
C THR A 266 15.89 -22.76 -24.16
N ASN A 267 16.65 -21.94 -23.43
CA ASN A 267 17.15 -22.24 -22.09
C ASN A 267 16.14 -21.88 -20.99
N GLY A 268 15.01 -21.26 -21.36
CA GLY A 268 13.95 -20.84 -20.46
C GLY A 268 14.15 -19.48 -19.79
N ASN A 269 15.12 -18.66 -20.22
CA ASN A 269 15.35 -17.29 -19.76
C ASN A 269 14.38 -16.31 -20.43
N TRP A 270 14.04 -15.26 -19.69
CA TRP A 270 13.02 -14.28 -20.07
C TRP A 270 13.65 -12.98 -20.56
N TYR A 271 13.12 -12.43 -21.66
CA TYR A 271 13.58 -11.19 -22.26
C TYR A 271 12.42 -10.30 -22.72
N PHE A 272 12.67 -8.99 -22.75
CA PHE A 272 11.85 -7.98 -23.39
C PHE A 272 12.45 -7.58 -24.74
N ILE A 273 11.60 -7.41 -25.75
CA ILE A 273 11.97 -6.82 -27.04
C ILE A 273 12.01 -5.29 -26.89
N ASP A 274 13.03 -4.64 -27.46
CA ASP A 274 13.13 -3.17 -27.50
C ASP A 274 11.87 -2.54 -28.13
N PRO A 275 11.16 -1.64 -27.42
CA PRO A 275 10.01 -0.94 -27.98
C PRO A 275 10.31 -0.10 -29.22
N THR A 276 11.57 0.27 -29.45
CA THR A 276 12.00 1.15 -30.55
C THR A 276 12.29 0.41 -31.86
N ASP A 277 12.42 -0.92 -31.83
CA ASP A 277 12.77 -1.74 -33.00
C ASP A 277 11.58 -2.06 -33.93
N ILE A 278 10.39 -1.50 -33.68
CA ILE A 278 9.15 -1.86 -34.41
C ILE A 278 9.12 -1.37 -35.87
N ASN A 279 9.97 -0.40 -36.25
CA ASN A 279 9.80 0.34 -37.51
C ASN A 279 11.00 0.31 -38.47
N ASP A 280 12.07 -0.44 -38.19
CA ASP A 280 13.23 -0.49 -39.08
C ASP A 280 13.57 -1.94 -39.45
N MET A 281 13.16 -2.35 -40.67
CA MET A 281 13.43 -3.70 -41.20
C MET A 281 14.94 -3.98 -41.36
N ASN A 282 15.81 -2.98 -41.20
CA ASN A 282 17.26 -3.10 -41.36
C ASN A 282 18.03 -3.19 -40.05
N THR A 283 17.38 -3.06 -38.88
CA THR A 283 18.07 -3.20 -37.59
C THR A 283 17.77 -4.54 -36.94
N PRO A 284 18.80 -5.29 -36.48
CA PRO A 284 18.59 -6.54 -35.77
C PRO A 284 17.85 -6.28 -34.45
N THR A 285 16.78 -7.05 -34.20
CA THR A 285 15.97 -6.97 -32.99
C THR A 285 16.83 -7.14 -31.74
N ARG A 286 16.71 -6.20 -30.81
CA ARG A 286 17.44 -6.18 -29.55
C ARG A 286 16.58 -6.73 -28.42
N PHE A 287 17.23 -7.54 -27.58
CA PHE A 287 16.59 -8.18 -26.44
C PHE A 287 17.25 -7.73 -25.14
N TYR A 288 16.44 -7.46 -24.13
CA TYR A 288 16.86 -7.09 -22.79
C TYR A 288 16.38 -8.15 -21.80
N SER A 289 17.25 -8.61 -20.91
CA SER A 289 16.82 -9.51 -19.83
C SER A 289 15.71 -8.86 -18.99
N THR A 290 14.74 -9.65 -18.52
CA THR A 290 13.74 -9.12 -17.57
C THR A 290 14.36 -8.82 -16.20
N ASN A 291 15.63 -9.18 -15.97
CA ASN A 291 16.40 -8.75 -14.82
C ASN A 291 16.73 -7.23 -14.90
N PRO A 292 16.17 -6.38 -14.03
CA PRO A 292 16.41 -4.94 -14.11
C PRO A 292 17.85 -4.51 -13.76
N TYR A 293 18.66 -5.44 -13.25
CA TYR A 293 20.08 -5.21 -12.93
C TYR A 293 21.01 -5.67 -14.04
N ASP A 294 20.48 -6.38 -15.03
CA ASP A 294 21.19 -6.73 -16.25
C ASP A 294 20.96 -5.62 -17.27
N HIS A 295 22.06 -5.05 -17.76
CA HIS A 295 22.06 -3.97 -18.74
C HIS A 295 22.67 -4.41 -20.07
N THR A 296 22.89 -5.72 -20.22
CA THR A 296 23.41 -6.29 -21.47
C THR A 296 22.31 -6.37 -22.52
N VAL A 297 22.71 -6.17 -23.77
CA VAL A 297 21.84 -6.32 -24.94
C VAL A 297 22.15 -7.66 -25.56
N TYR A 298 21.10 -8.45 -25.75
CA TYR A 298 21.19 -9.79 -26.34
C TYR A 298 20.69 -9.77 -27.78
N SER A 299 21.22 -10.70 -28.58
CA SER A 299 20.69 -11.06 -29.89
C SER A 299 20.32 -12.54 -29.84
N LEU A 300 19.03 -12.84 -29.92
CA LEU A 300 18.49 -14.20 -29.82
C LEU A 300 18.19 -14.72 -31.24
N THR A 301 18.61 -15.95 -31.53
CA THR A 301 18.27 -16.64 -32.79
C THR A 301 16.97 -17.42 -32.67
N ASP A 302 16.77 -18.10 -31.53
CA ASP A 302 15.63 -18.97 -31.26
C ASP A 302 14.92 -18.52 -29.98
N TYR A 303 13.71 -18.01 -30.14
CA TYR A 303 12.87 -17.57 -29.03
C TYR A 303 11.38 -17.81 -29.33
N THR A 304 10.61 -17.88 -28.26
CA THR A 304 9.15 -17.99 -28.30
C THR A 304 8.53 -16.70 -27.76
N VAL A 305 7.56 -16.14 -28.48
CA VAL A 305 6.78 -14.99 -27.99
C VAL A 305 5.68 -15.51 -27.09
N ILE A 306 5.62 -14.99 -25.87
CA ILE A 306 4.65 -15.39 -24.86
C ILE A 306 3.47 -14.44 -24.92
N ARG A 307 2.26 -15.00 -25.04
CA ARG A 307 1.03 -14.22 -25.27
C ARG A 307 -0.04 -14.45 -24.22
N ASP A 308 -0.01 -15.62 -23.58
CA ASP A 308 -1.00 -15.99 -22.58
C ASP A 308 -0.37 -15.99 -21.16
N PRO A 309 -1.01 -15.35 -20.17
CA PRO A 309 -0.52 -15.37 -18.80
C PRO A 309 -0.32 -16.78 -18.22
N SER A 310 -1.09 -17.79 -18.67
CA SER A 310 -0.99 -19.17 -18.22
C SER A 310 0.31 -19.87 -18.63
N GLU A 311 1.03 -19.31 -19.62
CA GLU A 311 2.38 -19.77 -19.99
C GLU A 311 3.44 -19.39 -18.94
N ILE A 312 3.08 -18.49 -18.01
CA ILE A 312 3.95 -18.04 -16.93
C ILE A 312 3.47 -18.63 -15.60
N ASN A 313 4.30 -19.47 -15.00
CA ASN A 313 4.01 -20.05 -13.70
C ASN A 313 4.40 -19.10 -12.56
N ASN A 314 3.42 -18.62 -11.78
CA ASN A 314 3.69 -17.92 -10.53
C ASN A 314 4.01 -18.93 -9.40
N ILE A 315 5.30 -19.19 -9.19
CA ILE A 315 5.77 -20.17 -8.18
C ILE A 315 5.44 -19.79 -6.72
N TYR A 316 5.00 -18.56 -6.48
CA TYR A 316 4.61 -18.09 -5.15
C TYR A 316 3.14 -18.35 -4.84
N ASP A 317 2.30 -18.59 -5.86
CA ASP A 317 0.92 -19.02 -5.66
C ASP A 317 0.89 -20.50 -5.23
N LYS A 318 0.23 -20.75 -4.11
CA LYS A 318 0.04 -22.06 -3.48
C LYS A 318 -1.31 -22.70 -3.82
N GLY A 319 -2.05 -22.11 -4.76
CA GLY A 319 -3.27 -22.68 -5.34
C GLY A 319 -4.55 -22.29 -4.62
N GLY A 320 -4.50 -21.33 -3.70
CA GLY A 320 -5.67 -20.90 -2.95
C GLY A 320 -5.39 -19.81 -1.93
N PHE A 321 -6.44 -19.05 -1.58
CA PHE A 321 -6.36 -17.94 -0.63
C PHE A 321 -5.80 -18.38 0.74
N TRP A 322 -6.24 -19.52 1.28
CA TRP A 322 -5.85 -19.96 2.62
C TRP A 322 -4.40 -20.44 2.68
N GLU A 323 -3.95 -21.14 1.65
CA GLU A 323 -2.58 -21.60 1.49
C GLU A 323 -1.63 -20.41 1.33
N ASN A 324 -2.00 -19.44 0.48
CA ASN A 324 -1.25 -18.21 0.29
C ASN A 324 -1.20 -17.37 1.56
N LEU A 325 -2.32 -17.24 2.28
CA LEU A 325 -2.37 -16.52 3.55
C LEU A 325 -1.47 -17.18 4.60
N ARG A 326 -1.46 -18.50 4.69
CA ARG A 326 -0.61 -19.25 5.61
C ARG A 326 0.87 -18.99 5.32
N GLU A 327 1.27 -19.09 4.06
CA GLU A 327 2.65 -18.81 3.60
C GLU A 327 3.08 -17.37 3.93
N LEU A 328 2.19 -16.40 3.65
CA LEU A 328 2.42 -14.97 3.89
C LEU A 328 2.67 -14.69 5.37
N LEU A 329 1.78 -15.19 6.24
CA LEU A 329 1.86 -14.97 7.69
C LEU A 329 3.06 -15.71 8.32
N GLY A 330 3.48 -16.84 7.75
CA GLY A 330 4.66 -17.60 8.18
C GLY A 330 4.35 -18.70 9.15
#